data_AF-A0A4X2KCM2-F1
#
_entry.id   AF-A0A4X2KCM2-F1
#
_cell.length_a   1.000
_cell.length_b   1.000
_cell.length_c   1.000
_cell.angle_alpha   90.00
_cell.angle_beta   90.00
_cell.angle_gamma   90.00
#
_symmetry.space_group_name_H-M   'P 1'
#
loop_
_entity.id
_entity.type
_entity.pdbx_description
1 polymer ?
#
loop_
_entity_poly.entity_id
_entity_poly.type
_entity_poly.pdbx_seq_one_letter_code
_entity_poly.pdbx_strand_id
1 'polypeptide(L)'
;MGTRDLLFLTLICRLAWAGTMESCAHRCGERLNKAADCQCNHQCERHKDCCEDYEKLCTSQEEPKEMETETEWEEEAAPDSNLYLAPNSCHGRCHETFDKHHPCHCNSKCQRFGNCCEDYESLCAHDGFSRSSDAITKEELLTISEKIYKADINKARKEDIILNSQNRISPSETNDQVDRCPEPLYSYVNEELFSKPTYAAFINLLNNYHRVTGQGEHFSPQQLGEQDTFLQEIMKTAVMKELYDFLHQKNRYSSEQEFVSDLKNMWFGLYSRGSDERDSSGFEHVFSGEVKKGKVAGFHNWIRFYLQEKKGLVDYYSHNYDGPWDSYPDVLGMQFNWDGFYKEVGSAFIGSSPEFEFALYSLCFISRPGRVCHLSLGGYPVAIQTYTWDKITYGNGKKYIATAYVVSSTN
;
A
#
# COMPACT_ATOMS: atom_id res chain seq x y z
N MET A 1 -5.86 80.15 -23.59
CA MET A 1 -4.76 79.16 -23.51
C MET A 1 -3.98 79.47 -22.25
N GLY A 2 -4.36 78.82 -21.16
CA GLY A 2 -4.02 79.20 -19.78
C GLY A 2 -2.66 78.69 -19.33
N THR A 3 -1.99 79.53 -18.55
CA THR A 3 -0.66 79.42 -17.96
C THR A 3 -0.65 78.60 -16.66
N ARG A 4 0.51 77.96 -16.44
CA ARG A 4 1.14 77.52 -15.18
C ARG A 4 0.48 77.95 -13.86
N ASP A 5 0.29 76.97 -12.97
CA ASP A 5 0.45 77.15 -11.51
C ASP A 5 1.12 75.91 -10.89
N LEU A 6 2.04 76.19 -9.98
CA LEU A 6 2.92 75.30 -9.25
C LEU A 6 2.60 75.54 -7.76
N LEU A 7 2.17 74.54 -6.97
CA LEU A 7 2.27 74.59 -5.50
C LEU A 7 2.01 73.23 -4.82
N PHE A 8 3.09 72.67 -4.27
CA PHE A 8 3.24 71.97 -2.98
C PHE A 8 2.16 71.00 -2.49
N LEU A 9 2.45 69.70 -2.59
CA LEU A 9 1.91 68.67 -1.68
C LEU A 9 2.61 68.79 -0.32
N THR A 10 1.87 69.21 0.71
CA THR A 10 2.31 69.15 2.11
C THR A 10 2.02 67.78 2.73
N LEU A 11 3.10 67.17 3.20
CA LEU A 11 3.20 66.03 4.10
C LEU A 11 2.51 66.32 5.44
N ILE A 12 1.54 65.48 5.87
CA ILE A 12 1.18 65.34 7.30
C ILE A 12 1.10 63.87 7.69
N CYS A 13 1.74 63.62 8.83
CA CYS A 13 2.05 62.37 9.49
C CYS A 13 0.84 61.49 9.86
N ARG A 14 1.11 60.19 9.78
CA ARG A 14 0.62 59.07 10.61
C ARG A 14 -0.17 59.45 11.87
N LEU A 15 -1.33 58.84 12.02
CA LEU A 15 -1.80 58.27 13.29
C LEU A 15 -2.38 56.89 12.99
N ALA A 16 -1.57 55.86 13.19
CA ALA A 16 -2.07 54.53 13.43
C ALA A 16 -2.75 54.56 14.80
N TRP A 17 -4.02 54.19 14.87
CA TRP A 17 -4.61 53.75 16.13
C TRP A 17 -3.96 52.41 16.49
N ALA A 18 -2.80 52.48 17.14
CA ALA A 18 -2.33 51.40 17.99
C ALA A 18 -3.26 51.42 19.21
N GLY A 19 -4.35 50.64 19.15
CA GLY A 19 -5.09 50.32 20.36
C GLY A 19 -4.13 49.53 21.25
N THR A 20 -3.78 50.09 22.39
CA THR A 20 -2.98 49.42 23.42
C THR A 20 -3.76 48.20 23.90
N MET A 21 -3.28 47.00 23.56
CA MET A 21 -3.90 45.72 23.93
C MET A 21 -3.39 45.27 25.30
N GLU A 22 -3.59 46.13 26.31
CA GLU A 22 -3.05 45.99 27.67
C GLU A 22 -3.98 45.19 28.62
N SER A 23 -5.11 44.66 28.13
CA SER A 23 -6.13 43.97 28.94
C SER A 23 -6.58 42.64 28.33
N CYS A 24 -7.02 41.72 29.20
CA CYS A 24 -7.63 40.42 28.87
C CYS A 24 -9.14 40.44 28.69
N ALA A 25 -9.79 41.60 28.74
CA ALA A 25 -11.20 41.74 28.40
C ALA A 25 -11.47 41.15 26.99
N HIS A 26 -12.24 40.05 26.95
CA HIS A 26 -12.57 39.28 25.74
C HIS A 26 -11.38 38.55 25.05
N ARG A 27 -10.25 38.38 25.74
CA ARG A 27 -9.04 37.72 25.20
C ARG A 27 -8.62 36.45 25.95
N CYS A 28 -9.37 36.03 26.98
CA CYS A 28 -9.07 34.80 27.73
C CYS A 28 -9.00 33.57 26.81
N GLY A 29 -7.87 32.86 26.84
CA GLY A 29 -7.65 31.65 26.04
C GLY A 29 -7.21 31.90 24.59
N GLU A 30 -6.85 33.13 24.22
CA GLU A 30 -6.32 33.42 22.88
C GLU A 30 -4.99 32.68 22.60
N ARG A 31 -4.59 32.60 21.32
CA ARG A 31 -3.24 32.12 20.96
C ARG A 31 -2.23 33.26 21.14
N LEU A 32 -0.95 32.91 21.36
CA LEU A 32 0.14 33.87 21.51
C LEU A 32 0.10 34.95 20.41
N ASN A 33 -0.10 36.20 20.83
CA ASN A 33 -0.16 37.35 19.94
C ASN A 33 1.08 38.22 20.15
N LYS A 34 2.05 38.09 19.24
CA LYS A 34 3.32 38.84 19.30
C LYS A 34 3.17 40.34 19.10
N ALA A 35 2.01 40.81 18.64
CA ALA A 35 1.73 42.23 18.46
C ALA A 35 1.04 42.85 19.68
N ALA A 36 0.65 42.05 20.69
CA ALA A 36 0.08 42.55 21.93
C ALA A 36 1.16 42.76 22.99
N ASP A 37 1.00 43.81 23.79
CA ASP A 37 1.95 44.17 24.86
C ASP A 37 1.95 43.15 26.01
N CYS A 38 0.85 42.39 26.15
CA CYS A 38 0.68 41.31 27.12
C CYS A 38 -0.23 40.21 26.56
N GLN A 39 -0.17 39.03 27.17
CA GLN A 39 -0.83 37.80 26.72
C GLN A 39 -1.99 37.40 27.63
N CYS A 40 -3.01 36.77 27.02
CA CYS A 40 -4.18 36.24 27.74
C CYS A 40 -4.39 34.74 27.49
N ASN A 41 -3.31 34.06 27.11
CA ASN A 41 -3.28 32.62 26.87
C ASN A 41 -2.94 31.85 28.16
N HIS A 42 -3.32 30.57 28.24
CA HIS A 42 -3.07 29.73 29.42
C HIS A 42 -1.59 29.52 29.79
N GLN A 43 -0.65 29.93 28.94
CA GLN A 43 0.78 29.81 29.17
C GLN A 43 1.41 31.12 29.63
N CYS A 44 0.65 32.22 29.70
CA CYS A 44 1.22 33.54 30.01
C CYS A 44 1.84 33.60 31.41
N GLU A 45 1.30 32.85 32.38
CA GLU A 45 1.84 32.79 33.75
C GLU A 45 3.24 32.15 33.77
N ARG A 46 3.43 31.12 32.93
CA ARG A 46 4.73 30.46 32.76
C ARG A 46 5.76 31.38 32.13
N HIS A 47 5.32 32.22 31.19
CA HIS A 47 6.19 33.16 30.47
C HIS A 47 6.32 34.53 31.16
N LYS A 48 5.53 34.77 32.21
CA LYS A 48 5.44 36.04 32.96
C LYS A 48 5.12 37.24 32.06
N ASP A 49 4.28 37.01 31.06
CA ASP A 49 3.84 38.01 30.09
C ASP A 49 2.31 38.19 30.08
N CYS A 50 1.61 37.76 31.14
CA CYS A 50 0.16 37.98 31.28
C CYS A 50 -0.20 39.46 31.35
N CYS A 51 -1.39 39.82 30.85
CA CYS A 51 -1.97 41.13 31.17
C CYS A 51 -2.33 41.20 32.67
N GLU A 52 -2.33 42.42 33.23
CA GLU A 52 -2.52 42.65 34.66
C GLU A 52 -3.88 42.13 35.18
N ASP A 53 -4.89 42.09 34.32
CA ASP A 53 -6.25 41.63 34.63
C ASP A 53 -6.50 40.14 34.31
N TYR A 54 -5.48 39.36 33.93
CA TYR A 54 -5.61 37.95 33.53
C TYR A 54 -6.20 37.07 34.64
N GLU A 55 -5.67 37.11 35.87
CA GLU A 55 -6.22 36.32 36.99
C GLU A 55 -7.68 36.70 37.28
N LYS A 56 -7.98 37.99 37.29
CA LYS A 56 -9.33 38.46 37.61
C LYS A 56 -10.37 38.03 36.56
N LEU A 57 -10.00 37.97 35.29
CA LEU A 57 -10.94 37.73 34.19
C LEU A 57 -10.93 36.29 33.66
N CYS A 58 -9.81 35.59 33.77
CA CYS A 58 -9.59 34.31 33.08
C CYS A 58 -9.44 33.10 34.01
N THR A 59 -9.29 33.28 35.34
CA THR A 59 -9.05 32.16 36.28
C THR A 59 -10.21 31.85 37.23
N SER A 60 -11.40 32.44 37.04
CA SER A 60 -12.59 32.10 37.84
C SER A 60 -13.58 31.22 37.06
N GLN A 61 -13.55 29.90 37.28
CA GLN A 61 -14.75 29.06 37.20
C GLN A 61 -14.84 28.18 38.45
N GLU A 62 -15.99 28.27 39.10
CA GLU A 62 -16.36 27.69 40.40
C GLU A 62 -16.76 26.20 40.27
N GLU A 63 -16.29 25.38 41.20
CA GLU A 63 -16.80 24.03 41.48
C GLU A 63 -18.08 24.09 42.33
N PRO A 64 -19.08 23.20 42.14
CA PRO A 64 -20.07 22.92 43.18
C PRO A 64 -19.71 21.67 44.01
N LYS A 65 -19.70 21.87 45.33
CA LYS A 65 -19.41 20.92 46.41
C LYS A 65 -20.49 19.84 46.60
N GLU A 66 -20.04 18.68 47.08
CA GLU A 66 -20.85 17.57 47.62
C GLU A 66 -21.71 17.98 48.84
N MET A 67 -22.88 17.35 48.98
CA MET A 67 -23.63 17.27 50.24
C MET A 67 -24.37 15.93 50.32
N GLU A 68 -24.00 15.12 51.32
CA GLU A 68 -24.59 13.82 51.65
C GLU A 68 -26.01 13.97 52.23
N THR A 69 -26.92 13.07 51.84
CA THR A 69 -28.07 12.65 52.67
C THR A 69 -28.51 11.24 52.28
N GLU A 70 -28.56 10.35 53.27
CA GLU A 70 -29.11 8.99 53.20
C GLU A 70 -30.61 9.00 52.92
N THR A 71 -31.07 8.07 52.08
CA THR A 71 -32.32 7.30 52.31
C THR A 71 -32.35 6.11 51.34
N GLU A 72 -32.61 4.93 51.89
CA GLU A 72 -32.84 3.67 51.18
C GLU A 72 -33.99 3.81 50.14
N TRP A 73 -34.03 2.93 49.13
CA TRP A 73 -35.12 1.98 48.76
C TRP A 73 -34.71 1.23 47.46
N GLU A 74 -35.32 0.06 47.24
CA GLU A 74 -34.82 -1.14 46.56
C GLU A 74 -34.75 -1.16 45.01
N GLU A 75 -33.83 -2.00 44.51
CA GLU A 75 -33.84 -2.87 43.31
C GLU A 75 -34.37 -2.36 41.94
N GLU A 76 -33.49 -2.26 40.93
CA GLU A 76 -33.36 -3.26 39.83
C GLU A 76 -32.33 -2.86 38.74
N ALA A 77 -31.47 -3.84 38.42
CA ALA A 77 -30.71 -4.13 37.20
C ALA A 77 -30.09 -2.99 36.33
N ALA A 78 -28.75 -2.92 36.36
CA ALA A 78 -27.89 -2.47 35.25
C ALA A 78 -27.52 -3.69 34.34
N PRO A 79 -26.98 -3.51 33.12
CA PRO A 79 -25.67 -2.89 32.97
C PRO A 79 -25.62 -1.72 31.98
N ASP A 80 -24.95 -0.70 32.50
CA ASP A 80 -24.55 0.56 31.93
C ASP A 80 -23.47 0.39 30.85
N SER A 81 -23.65 1.14 29.77
CA SER A 81 -22.67 1.36 28.72
C SER A 81 -21.86 2.62 29.06
N ASN A 82 -20.70 2.48 29.69
CA ASN A 82 -19.67 3.51 29.64
C ASN A 82 -18.27 2.92 29.78
N LEU A 83 -17.65 2.77 28.60
CA LEU A 83 -16.27 2.35 28.39
C LEU A 83 -15.31 3.44 28.91
N TYR A 84 -14.83 3.31 30.13
CA TYR A 84 -13.55 3.89 30.52
C TYR A 84 -12.44 3.12 29.79
N LEU A 85 -12.00 3.64 28.64
CA LEU A 85 -10.82 3.13 27.94
C LEU A 85 -9.59 3.36 28.82
N ALA A 86 -8.83 2.29 29.08
CA ALA A 86 -7.67 2.34 29.96
C ALA A 86 -6.60 3.30 29.38
N PRO A 87 -6.22 4.38 30.10
CA PRO A 87 -5.28 5.39 29.58
C PRO A 87 -3.85 4.87 29.37
N ASN A 88 -3.55 3.69 29.94
CA ASN A 88 -2.23 3.04 29.86
C ASN A 88 -2.18 1.86 28.86
N SER A 89 -3.24 1.64 28.08
CA SER A 89 -3.38 0.49 27.19
C SER A 89 -3.90 0.90 25.83
N CYS A 90 -3.54 0.11 24.81
CA CYS A 90 -4.05 0.23 23.46
C CYS A 90 -5.35 -0.50 23.17
N HIS A 91 -5.94 -1.17 24.17
CA HIS A 91 -7.24 -1.83 24.00
C HIS A 91 -8.32 -0.81 23.64
N GLY A 92 -8.85 -0.89 22.41
CA GLY A 92 -9.84 0.05 21.88
C GLY A 92 -9.29 1.44 21.51
N ARG A 93 -7.96 1.62 21.46
CA ARG A 93 -7.29 2.91 21.18
C ARG A 93 -6.35 2.87 19.95
N CYS A 94 -6.27 1.76 19.22
CA CYS A 94 -5.42 1.68 18.02
C CYS A 94 -5.79 2.76 16.99
N HIS A 95 -4.77 3.39 16.41
CA HIS A 95 -4.90 4.50 15.46
C HIS A 95 -5.54 5.78 16.04
N GLU A 96 -5.52 5.96 17.37
CA GLU A 96 -5.99 7.21 18.00
C GLU A 96 -5.28 8.45 17.46
N THR A 97 -5.91 9.62 17.60
CA THR A 97 -5.22 10.90 17.43
C THR A 97 -4.30 11.17 18.61
N PHE A 98 -3.19 11.88 18.38
CA PHE A 98 -2.28 12.27 19.45
C PHE A 98 -2.97 13.19 20.47
N ASP A 99 -3.01 12.77 21.73
CA ASP A 99 -3.45 13.59 22.86
C ASP A 99 -2.34 13.69 23.93
N LYS A 100 -1.80 14.90 24.11
CA LYS A 100 -0.70 15.17 25.07
C LYS A 100 -1.02 14.81 26.54
N HIS A 101 -2.29 14.59 26.89
CA HIS A 101 -2.68 14.22 28.25
C HIS A 101 -2.66 12.70 28.48
N HIS A 102 -2.53 11.90 27.41
CA HIS A 102 -2.36 10.46 27.55
C HIS A 102 -0.93 10.13 27.99
N PRO A 103 -0.75 9.21 28.96
CA PRO A 103 0.56 8.78 29.43
C PRO A 103 1.32 7.94 28.39
N CYS A 104 0.60 7.33 27.45
CA CYS A 104 1.13 6.58 26.32
C CYS A 104 0.15 6.62 25.14
N HIS A 105 0.65 6.28 23.96
CA HIS A 105 -0.07 6.45 22.71
C HIS A 105 -0.21 5.17 21.88
N CYS A 106 -1.28 5.12 21.10
CA CYS A 106 -1.60 3.99 20.24
C CYS A 106 -1.77 4.35 18.76
N ASN A 107 -1.18 5.49 18.38
CA ASN A 107 -1.16 5.98 17.01
C ASN A 107 0.04 5.43 16.23
N SER A 108 -0.05 5.42 14.89
CA SER A 108 0.98 4.85 13.99
C SER A 108 2.35 5.53 14.07
N LYS A 109 2.47 6.67 14.74
CA LYS A 109 3.74 7.41 14.92
C LYS A 109 4.36 7.19 16.30
N CYS A 110 3.70 6.50 17.23
CA CYS A 110 4.18 6.42 18.62
C CYS A 110 5.56 5.77 18.75
N GLN A 111 5.87 4.78 17.90
CA GLN A 111 7.16 4.06 17.92
C GLN A 111 8.30 5.03 17.60
N ARG A 112 8.08 5.96 16.66
CA ARG A 112 9.04 7.00 16.29
C ARG A 112 9.31 7.97 17.44
N PHE A 113 8.30 8.26 18.25
CA PHE A 113 8.39 9.20 19.38
C PHE A 113 8.71 8.51 20.71
N GLY A 114 8.85 7.17 20.72
CA GLY A 114 9.15 6.40 21.92
C GLY A 114 8.08 6.50 23.00
N ASN A 115 6.83 6.76 22.61
CA ASN A 115 5.72 7.03 23.53
C ASN A 115 4.54 6.07 23.35
N CYS A 116 4.78 4.88 22.79
CA CYS A 116 3.75 3.85 22.68
C CYS A 116 3.34 3.30 24.04
N CYS A 117 2.09 2.85 24.18
CA CYS A 117 1.72 1.99 25.31
C CYS A 117 2.48 0.65 25.22
N GLU A 118 2.68 0.01 26.37
CA GLU A 118 3.45 -1.24 26.46
C GLU A 118 2.85 -2.36 25.59
N ASP A 119 1.53 -2.37 25.46
CA ASP A 119 0.74 -3.33 24.67
C ASP A 119 0.51 -2.88 23.21
N TYR A 120 1.16 -1.82 22.75
CA TYR A 120 1.00 -1.33 21.37
C TYR A 120 1.40 -2.37 20.32
N GLU A 121 2.53 -3.06 20.54
CA GLU A 121 3.00 -4.10 19.60
C GLU A 121 2.02 -5.27 19.51
N SER A 122 1.46 -5.71 20.64
CA SER A 122 0.56 -6.86 20.67
C SER A 122 -0.85 -6.53 20.19
N LEU A 123 -1.31 -5.27 20.35
CA LEU A 123 -2.69 -4.87 20.02
C LEU A 123 -2.82 -4.09 18.72
N CYS A 124 -1.82 -3.29 18.32
CA CYS A 124 -1.92 -2.35 17.21
C CYS A 124 -0.85 -2.48 16.13
N ALA A 125 0.27 -3.19 16.37
CA ALA A 125 1.29 -3.40 15.32
C ALA A 125 0.87 -4.42 14.25
N HIS A 126 -0.28 -5.06 14.43
CA HIS A 126 -1.01 -5.73 13.37
C HIS A 126 -1.90 -4.69 12.68
N ASP A 127 -1.43 -4.14 11.55
CA ASP A 127 -2.24 -3.24 10.72
C ASP A 127 -3.64 -3.86 10.47
N GLY A 128 -4.66 -3.32 11.15
CA GLY A 128 -6.04 -3.32 10.70
C GLY A 128 -6.97 -4.49 11.02
N PHE A 129 -6.68 -5.43 11.93
CA PHE A 129 -7.65 -6.51 12.26
C PHE A 129 -7.73 -6.84 13.75
N SER A 130 -8.97 -6.89 14.25
CA SER A 130 -9.33 -6.57 15.64
C SER A 130 -9.16 -7.68 16.67
N ARG A 131 -8.55 -8.83 16.36
CA ARG A 131 -8.29 -9.93 17.32
C ARG A 131 -7.05 -10.74 16.96
N SER A 132 -6.34 -11.27 17.96
CA SER A 132 -5.23 -12.23 17.80
C SER A 132 -5.63 -13.46 16.96
N SER A 133 -6.91 -13.86 16.99
CA SER A 133 -7.48 -14.93 16.15
C SER A 133 -7.55 -14.59 14.65
N ASP A 134 -7.56 -13.30 14.29
CA ASP A 134 -7.66 -12.83 12.91
C ASP A 134 -6.27 -12.62 12.28
N ALA A 135 -5.19 -12.88 13.02
CA ALA A 135 -3.86 -12.92 12.44
C ALA A 135 -3.73 -14.12 11.49
N ILE A 136 -3.18 -13.86 10.31
CA ILE A 136 -2.81 -14.92 9.35
C ILE A 136 -1.42 -15.41 9.74
N THR A 137 -1.30 -16.64 10.24
CA THR A 137 -0.03 -17.21 10.71
C THR A 137 0.88 -17.63 9.56
N LYS A 138 2.14 -17.99 9.87
CA LYS A 138 3.05 -18.51 8.85
C LYS A 138 2.57 -19.88 8.34
N GLU A 139 2.15 -20.74 9.25
CA GLU A 139 1.69 -22.10 8.97
C GLU A 139 0.44 -22.09 8.08
N GLU A 140 -0.44 -21.12 8.30
CA GLU A 140 -1.61 -20.89 7.45
C GLU A 140 -1.21 -20.48 6.05
N LEU A 141 -0.25 -19.54 5.89
CA LEU A 141 0.27 -19.14 4.59
C LEU A 141 0.89 -20.32 3.81
N LEU A 142 1.67 -21.17 4.49
CA LEU A 142 2.20 -22.40 3.88
C LEU A 142 1.07 -23.33 3.45
N THR A 143 0.02 -23.47 4.27
CA THR A 143 -1.10 -24.36 3.97
C THR A 143 -1.96 -23.87 2.81
N ILE A 144 -2.33 -22.57 2.80
CA ILE A 144 -3.18 -22.02 1.74
C ILE A 144 -2.44 -21.95 0.40
N SER A 145 -1.13 -21.66 0.40
CA SER A 145 -0.34 -21.67 -0.84
C SER A 145 -0.28 -23.05 -1.49
N GLU A 146 -0.18 -24.13 -0.71
CA GLU A 146 -0.26 -25.50 -1.23
C GLU A 146 -1.64 -25.85 -1.81
N LYS A 147 -2.72 -25.32 -1.21
CA LYS A 147 -4.07 -25.51 -1.75
C LYS A 147 -4.23 -24.77 -3.08
N ILE A 148 -3.80 -23.51 -3.14
CA ILE A 148 -3.81 -22.71 -4.37
C ILE A 148 -2.97 -23.39 -5.46
N TYR A 149 -1.78 -23.90 -5.13
CA TYR A 149 -0.92 -24.65 -6.05
C TYR A 149 -1.60 -25.89 -6.63
N LYS A 150 -2.32 -26.66 -5.81
CA LYS A 150 -3.06 -27.85 -6.26
C LYS A 150 -4.30 -27.49 -7.08
N ALA A 151 -4.90 -26.34 -6.81
CA ALA A 151 -6.10 -25.85 -7.49
C ALA A 151 -5.81 -25.27 -8.90
N ASP A 152 -4.56 -24.94 -9.21
CA ASP A 152 -4.16 -24.39 -10.50
C ASP A 152 -4.14 -25.45 -11.60
N ILE A 153 -5.33 -25.77 -12.12
CA ILE A 153 -5.52 -26.68 -13.25
C ILE A 153 -5.23 -26.02 -14.60
N ASN A 154 -5.10 -24.69 -14.63
CA ASN A 154 -4.94 -23.90 -15.85
C ASN A 154 -3.46 -23.65 -16.19
N LYS A 155 -2.53 -23.91 -15.27
CA LYS A 155 -1.08 -23.91 -15.54
C LYS A 155 -0.68 -24.74 -16.75
N ALA A 156 0.49 -24.39 -17.29
CA ALA A 156 1.20 -25.18 -18.26
C ALA A 156 1.60 -26.55 -17.67
N ARG A 157 1.56 -27.58 -18.50
CA ARG A 157 2.24 -28.85 -18.24
C ARG A 157 3.69 -28.76 -18.69
N LYS A 158 4.51 -29.72 -18.26
CA LYS A 158 5.92 -29.77 -18.61
C LYS A 158 6.16 -29.72 -20.13
N GLU A 159 5.27 -30.31 -20.92
CA GLU A 159 5.36 -30.35 -22.38
C GLU A 159 4.82 -29.08 -23.06
N ASP A 160 4.07 -28.25 -22.33
CA ASP A 160 3.48 -27.03 -22.89
C ASP A 160 4.49 -25.90 -23.02
N ILE A 161 5.64 -25.97 -22.34
CA ILE A 161 6.70 -24.96 -22.43
C ILE A 161 8.05 -25.67 -22.46
N ILE A 162 8.87 -25.38 -23.47
CA ILE A 162 10.26 -25.85 -23.56
C ILE A 162 11.17 -24.63 -23.51
N LEU A 163 11.94 -24.53 -22.43
CA LEU A 163 12.93 -23.48 -22.23
C LEU A 163 14.29 -23.88 -22.80
N ASN A 164 14.99 -22.92 -23.38
CA ASN A 164 16.40 -22.95 -23.71
C ASN A 164 17.15 -22.07 -22.70
N SER A 165 17.37 -22.62 -21.49
CA SER A 165 17.93 -21.85 -20.35
C SER A 165 19.33 -21.31 -20.59
N GLN A 166 20.09 -21.93 -21.50
CA GLN A 166 21.45 -21.52 -21.91
C GLN A 166 22.39 -21.37 -20.70
N ASN A 167 22.91 -20.17 -20.42
CA ASN A 167 23.95 -19.95 -19.45
C ASN A 167 23.42 -19.43 -18.11
N ARG A 168 23.86 -20.09 -17.03
CA ARG A 168 23.70 -19.61 -15.66
C ARG A 168 24.88 -18.74 -15.25
N ILE A 169 24.62 -17.60 -14.63
CA ILE A 169 25.64 -16.70 -14.09
C ILE A 169 25.62 -16.63 -12.56
N SER A 170 26.73 -16.17 -11.97
CA SER A 170 26.78 -15.85 -10.54
C SER A 170 26.06 -14.53 -10.23
N PRO A 171 25.56 -14.32 -8.99
CA PRO A 171 25.00 -13.03 -8.58
C PRO A 171 25.95 -11.84 -8.73
N SER A 172 27.27 -12.05 -8.72
CA SER A 172 28.26 -11.00 -8.95
C SER A 172 28.33 -10.51 -10.40
N GLU A 173 27.78 -11.27 -11.35
CA GLU A 173 27.82 -10.96 -12.79
C GLU A 173 26.53 -10.30 -13.30
N THR A 174 25.47 -10.20 -12.48
CA THR A 174 24.13 -9.77 -12.93
C THR A 174 24.07 -8.33 -13.47
N ASN A 175 25.08 -7.51 -13.25
CA ASN A 175 25.14 -6.13 -13.70
C ASN A 175 26.21 -5.86 -14.77
N ASP A 176 26.83 -6.91 -15.34
CA ASP A 176 27.85 -6.76 -16.39
C ASP A 176 27.27 -6.35 -17.76
N GLN A 177 25.95 -6.52 -17.95
CA GLN A 177 25.21 -6.23 -19.19
C GLN A 177 25.75 -7.00 -20.41
N VAL A 178 26.27 -8.20 -20.18
CA VAL A 178 26.77 -9.09 -21.23
C VAL A 178 25.69 -10.10 -21.60
N ASP A 179 25.31 -10.12 -22.87
CA ASP A 179 24.50 -11.21 -23.41
C ASP A 179 25.36 -12.49 -23.47
N ARG A 180 24.91 -13.52 -22.74
CA ARG A 180 25.52 -14.85 -22.69
C ARG A 180 24.58 -15.92 -23.23
N CYS A 181 23.41 -15.53 -23.73
CA CYS A 181 22.33 -16.40 -24.15
C CYS A 181 21.74 -15.88 -25.48
N PRO A 182 22.51 -15.93 -26.59
CA PRO A 182 22.14 -15.28 -27.86
C PRO A 182 20.89 -15.89 -28.54
N GLU A 183 20.39 -17.01 -28.05
CA GLU A 183 19.16 -17.63 -28.55
C GLU A 183 17.96 -17.26 -27.67
N PRO A 184 16.71 -17.29 -28.19
CA PRO A 184 15.53 -17.07 -27.37
C PRO A 184 15.43 -18.05 -26.19
N LEU A 185 14.90 -17.58 -25.06
CA LEU A 185 14.61 -18.40 -23.90
C LEU A 185 13.50 -19.42 -24.19
N TYR A 186 12.42 -19.01 -24.87
CA TYR A 186 11.30 -19.89 -25.16
C TYR A 186 11.47 -20.57 -26.53
N SER A 187 12.00 -21.78 -26.55
CA SER A 187 12.05 -22.62 -27.76
C SER A 187 10.66 -23.03 -28.25
N TYR A 188 9.74 -23.27 -27.31
CA TYR A 188 8.37 -23.64 -27.62
C TYR A 188 7.42 -23.25 -26.48
N VAL A 189 6.23 -22.78 -26.86
CA VAL A 189 5.07 -22.61 -25.97
C VAL A 189 3.84 -23.13 -26.71
N ASN A 190 3.06 -23.97 -26.04
CA ASN A 190 1.75 -24.40 -26.51
C ASN A 190 0.76 -23.24 -26.39
N GLU A 191 0.56 -22.49 -27.47
CA GLU A 191 -0.33 -21.33 -27.49
C GLU A 191 -1.83 -21.68 -27.36
N GLU A 192 -2.21 -22.98 -27.38
CA GLU A 192 -3.57 -23.38 -27.01
C GLU A 192 -3.91 -22.98 -25.56
N LEU A 193 -2.89 -22.84 -24.69
CA LEU A 193 -3.05 -22.26 -23.35
C LEU A 193 -3.71 -20.87 -23.40
N PHE A 194 -3.39 -20.06 -24.41
CA PHE A 194 -3.89 -18.69 -24.54
C PHE A 194 -5.36 -18.61 -24.95
N SER A 195 -5.93 -19.73 -25.39
CA SER A 195 -7.38 -19.84 -25.67
C SER A 195 -8.19 -20.12 -24.40
N LYS A 196 -7.55 -20.48 -23.28
CA LYS A 196 -8.25 -20.63 -21.99
C LYS A 196 -8.79 -19.27 -21.55
N PRO A 197 -10.00 -19.20 -20.95
CA PRO A 197 -10.65 -17.92 -20.63
C PRO A 197 -9.79 -16.96 -19.79
N THR A 198 -9.09 -17.46 -18.77
CA THR A 198 -8.27 -16.61 -17.89
C THR A 198 -7.02 -16.06 -18.59
N TYR A 199 -6.38 -16.86 -19.45
CA TYR A 199 -5.25 -16.43 -20.27
C TYR A 199 -5.68 -15.41 -21.33
N ALA A 200 -6.76 -15.67 -22.05
CA ALA A 200 -7.27 -14.75 -23.06
C ALA A 200 -7.62 -13.38 -22.45
N ALA A 201 -8.33 -13.37 -21.32
CA ALA A 201 -8.66 -12.13 -20.62
C ALA A 201 -7.42 -11.40 -20.11
N PHE A 202 -6.42 -12.12 -19.57
CA PHE A 202 -5.16 -11.53 -19.13
C PHE A 202 -4.34 -10.93 -20.28
N ILE A 203 -4.25 -11.62 -21.42
CA ILE A 203 -3.53 -11.12 -22.60
C ILE A 203 -4.20 -9.86 -23.17
N ASN A 204 -5.53 -9.79 -23.15
CA ASN A 204 -6.25 -8.57 -23.54
C ASN A 204 -5.84 -7.38 -22.66
N LEU A 205 -5.73 -7.58 -21.35
CA LEU A 205 -5.21 -6.53 -20.45
C LEU A 205 -3.82 -6.08 -20.84
N LEU A 206 -2.88 -7.00 -21.08
CA LEU A 206 -1.49 -6.67 -21.43
C LEU A 206 -1.36 -5.82 -22.70
N ASN A 207 -2.34 -5.86 -23.60
CA ASN A 207 -2.34 -5.08 -24.83
C ASN A 207 -2.74 -3.60 -24.61
N ASN A 208 -3.33 -3.28 -23.45
CA ASN A 208 -3.77 -1.92 -23.11
C ASN A 208 -2.66 -1.03 -22.56
N TYR A 209 -1.56 -1.62 -22.09
CA TYR A 209 -0.50 -0.93 -21.36
C TYR A 209 0.70 -0.65 -22.27
N HIS A 210 1.16 0.60 -22.24
CA HIS A 210 2.37 1.04 -22.91
C HIS A 210 3.52 1.13 -21.92
N ARG A 211 4.73 0.72 -22.32
CA ARG A 211 5.88 0.66 -21.40
C ARG A 211 6.40 2.03 -20.90
N VAL A 212 6.01 3.13 -21.52
CA VAL A 212 6.58 4.46 -21.27
C VAL A 212 5.82 5.13 -20.14
N THR A 213 6.48 5.29 -18.98
CA THR A 213 5.92 6.01 -17.82
C THR A 213 5.84 7.53 -18.05
N GLY A 214 4.97 8.23 -17.33
CA GLY A 214 4.92 9.70 -17.33
C GLY A 214 4.00 10.32 -18.38
N GLN A 215 3.12 9.53 -18.99
CA GLN A 215 1.90 10.02 -19.64
C GLN A 215 0.70 9.45 -18.89
N GLY A 216 -0.25 10.30 -18.52
CA GLY A 216 -1.46 9.86 -17.82
C GLY A 216 -2.18 8.74 -18.57
N GLU A 217 -2.41 7.63 -17.88
CA GLU A 217 -3.16 6.50 -18.45
C GLU A 217 -4.65 6.84 -18.48
N HIS A 218 -5.18 7.02 -19.70
CA HIS A 218 -6.61 7.17 -19.93
C HIS A 218 -7.18 5.89 -20.53
N PHE A 219 -7.78 5.05 -19.68
CA PHE A 219 -8.45 3.85 -20.15
C PHE A 219 -9.78 4.17 -20.81
N SER A 220 -10.00 3.62 -22.01
CA SER A 220 -11.30 3.64 -22.66
C SER A 220 -12.32 2.78 -21.91
N PRO A 221 -13.63 2.99 -22.11
CA PRO A 221 -14.66 2.14 -21.51
C PRO A 221 -14.47 0.65 -21.84
N GLN A 222 -13.94 0.32 -23.02
CA GLN A 222 -13.61 -1.05 -23.40
C GLN A 222 -12.50 -1.60 -22.51
N GLN A 223 -11.42 -0.86 -22.30
CA GLN A 223 -10.27 -1.30 -21.50
C GLN A 223 -10.65 -1.47 -20.01
N LEU A 224 -11.55 -0.62 -19.49
CA LEU A 224 -12.12 -0.81 -18.17
C LEU A 224 -12.99 -2.08 -18.10
N GLY A 225 -13.77 -2.36 -19.15
CA GLY A 225 -14.55 -3.60 -19.27
C GLY A 225 -13.67 -4.86 -19.37
N GLU A 226 -12.47 -4.76 -19.93
CA GLU A 226 -11.50 -5.85 -19.96
C GLU A 226 -10.95 -6.18 -18.55
N GLN A 227 -10.78 -5.18 -17.67
CA GLN A 227 -10.44 -5.41 -16.26
C GLN A 227 -11.55 -6.18 -15.55
N ASP A 228 -12.80 -5.79 -15.77
CA ASP A 228 -13.96 -6.49 -15.21
C ASP A 228 -14.06 -7.93 -15.74
N THR A 229 -13.82 -8.13 -17.04
CA THR A 229 -13.83 -9.45 -17.67
C THR A 229 -12.76 -10.35 -17.07
N PHE A 230 -11.54 -9.86 -16.89
CA PHE A 230 -10.47 -10.63 -16.26
C PHE A 230 -10.82 -11.05 -14.83
N LEU A 231 -11.29 -10.11 -14.00
CA LEU A 231 -11.71 -10.42 -12.63
C LEU A 231 -12.84 -11.46 -12.61
N GLN A 232 -13.82 -11.34 -13.51
CA GLN A 232 -14.90 -12.31 -13.63
C GLN A 232 -14.40 -13.71 -14.03
N GLU A 233 -13.46 -13.83 -14.98
CA GLU A 233 -12.93 -15.12 -15.40
C GLU A 233 -12.10 -15.78 -14.30
N ILE A 234 -11.21 -15.04 -13.62
CA ILE A 234 -10.37 -15.65 -12.58
C ILE A 234 -11.18 -16.09 -11.36
N MET A 235 -12.24 -15.37 -11.00
CA MET A 235 -13.09 -15.73 -9.84
C MET A 235 -13.90 -17.02 -10.06
N LYS A 236 -14.07 -17.48 -11.30
CA LYS A 236 -14.70 -18.79 -11.58
C LYS A 236 -13.80 -19.97 -11.19
N THR A 237 -12.49 -19.75 -11.08
CA THR A 237 -11.48 -20.80 -10.88
C THR A 237 -11.45 -21.31 -9.44
N ALA A 238 -10.96 -22.53 -9.26
CA ALA A 238 -10.73 -23.08 -7.92
C ALA A 238 -9.65 -22.31 -7.14
N VAL A 239 -8.64 -21.76 -7.85
CA VAL A 239 -7.57 -20.94 -7.28
C VAL A 239 -8.13 -19.74 -6.52
N MET A 240 -8.99 -18.94 -7.16
CA MET A 240 -9.52 -17.73 -6.54
C MET A 240 -10.57 -18.05 -5.47
N LYS A 241 -11.28 -19.18 -5.59
CA LYS A 241 -12.19 -19.67 -4.54
C LYS A 241 -11.43 -20.05 -3.26
N GLU A 242 -10.33 -20.80 -3.37
CA GLU A 242 -9.48 -21.13 -2.22
C GLU A 242 -8.97 -19.85 -1.52
N LEU A 243 -8.51 -18.87 -2.31
CA LEU A 243 -8.06 -17.59 -1.77
C LEU A 243 -9.18 -16.83 -1.05
N TYR A 244 -10.34 -16.67 -1.70
CA TYR A 244 -11.47 -15.95 -1.13
C TYR A 244 -11.98 -16.64 0.14
N ASP A 245 -12.19 -17.96 0.10
CA ASP A 245 -12.68 -18.73 1.25
C ASP A 245 -11.75 -18.59 2.46
N PHE A 246 -10.44 -18.66 2.23
CA PHE A 246 -9.45 -18.45 3.28
C PHE A 246 -9.52 -17.04 3.88
N LEU A 247 -9.55 -16.01 3.03
CA LEU A 247 -9.59 -14.62 3.48
C LEU A 247 -10.92 -14.27 4.16
N HIS A 248 -12.03 -14.86 3.70
CA HIS A 248 -13.34 -14.72 4.32
C HIS A 248 -13.36 -15.37 5.71
N GLN A 249 -12.82 -16.59 5.86
CA GLN A 249 -12.66 -17.25 7.17
C GLN A 249 -11.76 -16.44 8.12
N LYS A 250 -10.85 -15.64 7.57
CA LYS A 250 -9.98 -14.71 8.30
C LYS A 250 -10.58 -13.32 8.52
N ASN A 251 -11.89 -13.18 8.31
CA ASN A 251 -12.64 -11.93 8.48
C ASN A 251 -12.01 -10.76 7.69
N ARG A 252 -11.32 -11.04 6.58
CA ARG A 252 -10.73 -10.00 5.70
C ARG A 252 -11.75 -9.39 4.76
N TYR A 253 -12.75 -10.18 4.37
CA TYR A 253 -13.84 -9.78 3.50
C TYR A 253 -15.14 -10.39 3.99
N SER A 254 -16.21 -9.61 3.93
CA SER A 254 -17.57 -10.02 4.31
C SER A 254 -18.31 -10.72 3.17
N SER A 255 -17.90 -10.48 1.92
CA SER A 255 -18.54 -11.02 0.72
C SER A 255 -17.57 -11.11 -0.45
N GLU A 256 -17.89 -11.94 -1.44
CA GLU A 256 -17.11 -12.10 -2.67
C GLU A 256 -17.12 -10.79 -3.47
N GLN A 257 -18.25 -10.08 -3.46
CA GLN A 257 -18.38 -8.77 -4.13
C GLN A 257 -17.44 -7.73 -3.53
N GLU A 258 -17.30 -7.69 -2.20
CA GLU A 258 -16.33 -6.82 -1.53
C GLU A 258 -14.90 -7.20 -1.91
N PHE A 259 -14.58 -8.49 -1.93
CA PHE A 259 -13.27 -8.99 -2.32
C PHE A 259 -12.91 -8.61 -3.75
N VAL A 260 -13.81 -8.83 -4.71
CA VAL A 260 -13.63 -8.47 -6.13
C VAL A 260 -13.45 -6.96 -6.30
N SER A 261 -14.26 -6.16 -5.60
CA SER A 261 -14.13 -4.70 -5.62
C SER A 261 -12.77 -4.25 -5.06
N ASP A 262 -12.29 -4.89 -4.00
CA ASP A 262 -10.97 -4.59 -3.44
C ASP A 262 -9.85 -5.02 -4.39
N LEU A 263 -9.92 -6.22 -4.99
CA LEU A 263 -8.97 -6.65 -6.01
C LEU A 263 -8.90 -5.65 -7.17
N LYS A 264 -10.05 -5.15 -7.63
CA LYS A 264 -10.10 -4.17 -8.71
C LYS A 264 -9.34 -2.90 -8.34
N ASN A 265 -9.60 -2.35 -7.16
CA ASN A 265 -8.91 -1.15 -6.70
C ASN A 265 -7.43 -1.41 -6.40
N MET A 266 -7.10 -2.54 -5.76
CA MET A 266 -5.76 -2.94 -5.38
C MET A 266 -4.83 -3.01 -6.59
N TRP A 267 -5.29 -3.65 -7.67
CA TRP A 267 -4.48 -3.95 -8.85
C TRP A 267 -4.62 -2.93 -9.98
N PHE A 268 -5.81 -2.42 -10.24
CA PHE A 268 -6.09 -1.52 -11.38
C PHE A 268 -6.32 -0.08 -10.97
N GLY A 269 -6.41 0.21 -9.67
CA GLY A 269 -6.51 1.57 -9.18
C GLY A 269 -5.26 2.39 -9.54
N LEU A 270 -5.48 3.53 -10.20
CA LEU A 270 -4.41 4.37 -10.69
C LEU A 270 -3.79 5.24 -9.59
N TYR A 271 -2.48 5.24 -9.51
CA TYR A 271 -1.68 6.11 -8.64
C TYR A 271 -0.51 6.72 -9.40
N SER A 272 -0.02 7.88 -8.95
CA SER A 272 1.09 8.57 -9.62
C SER A 272 2.44 8.16 -9.05
N ARG A 273 3.34 7.62 -9.88
CA ARG A 273 4.72 7.32 -9.44
C ARG A 273 5.69 8.50 -9.63
N GLY A 274 5.18 9.62 -10.16
CA GLY A 274 5.85 10.89 -10.45
C GLY A 274 5.24 12.09 -9.69
N SER A 275 5.35 13.30 -10.26
CA SER A 275 4.86 14.53 -9.60
C SER A 275 3.40 14.86 -9.90
N ASP A 276 2.81 14.55 -11.07
CA ASP A 276 1.51 15.16 -11.42
C ASP A 276 0.47 14.34 -12.22
N GLU A 277 0.70 13.08 -12.60
CA GLU A 277 -0.34 12.30 -13.31
C GLU A 277 -0.49 10.90 -12.74
N ARG A 278 -1.74 10.43 -12.51
CA ARG A 278 -2.06 9.06 -12.10
C ARG A 278 -1.78 8.12 -13.26
N ASP A 279 -0.52 7.74 -13.39
CA ASP A 279 0.06 7.14 -14.60
C ASP A 279 0.40 5.67 -14.46
N SER A 280 0.11 5.05 -13.30
CA SER A 280 0.48 3.66 -13.09
C SER A 280 -0.48 2.89 -12.20
N SER A 281 -0.49 1.57 -12.38
CA SER A 281 -1.24 0.62 -11.57
C SER A 281 -0.38 -0.56 -11.11
N GLY A 282 -0.85 -1.30 -10.10
CA GLY A 282 -0.16 -2.51 -9.65
C GLY A 282 -0.07 -3.57 -10.76
N PHE A 283 -1.12 -3.70 -11.56
CA PHE A 283 -1.16 -4.62 -12.69
C PHE A 283 -0.12 -4.24 -13.76
N GLU A 284 -0.11 -2.97 -14.17
CA GLU A 284 0.85 -2.47 -15.15
C GLU A 284 2.28 -2.75 -14.68
N HIS A 285 2.62 -2.34 -13.47
CA HIS A 285 3.98 -2.50 -12.95
C HIS A 285 4.39 -3.98 -12.87
N VAL A 286 3.58 -4.83 -12.24
CA VAL A 286 3.96 -6.22 -11.97
C VAL A 286 3.92 -7.06 -13.26
N PHE A 287 2.79 -7.04 -13.97
CA PHE A 287 2.52 -7.96 -15.07
C PHE A 287 2.90 -7.41 -16.44
N SER A 288 2.62 -6.15 -16.74
CA SER A 288 2.95 -5.55 -18.05
C SER A 288 4.42 -5.11 -18.16
N GLY A 289 4.95 -4.54 -17.07
CA GLY A 289 6.25 -3.89 -17.03
C GLY A 289 6.21 -2.43 -17.47
N GLU A 290 7.04 -1.61 -16.82
CA GLU A 290 7.21 -0.18 -17.13
C GLU A 290 8.71 0.16 -17.25
N VAL A 291 9.08 1.21 -17.99
CA VAL A 291 10.47 1.69 -18.05
C VAL A 291 10.58 2.98 -17.25
N LYS A 292 11.40 2.96 -16.19
CA LYS A 292 11.62 4.10 -15.31
C LYS A 292 13.10 4.47 -15.24
N LYS A 293 13.42 5.73 -15.52
CA LYS A 293 14.80 6.26 -15.50
C LYS A 293 15.79 5.44 -16.34
N GLY A 294 15.36 4.99 -17.52
CA GLY A 294 16.19 4.22 -18.45
C GLY A 294 16.46 2.77 -18.02
N LYS A 295 15.66 2.21 -17.11
CA LYS A 295 15.72 0.81 -16.69
C LYS A 295 14.32 0.20 -16.71
N VAL A 296 14.24 -1.10 -16.96
CA VAL A 296 12.99 -1.84 -16.79
C VAL A 296 12.66 -1.94 -15.31
N ALA A 297 11.49 -1.43 -14.92
CA ALA A 297 10.91 -1.53 -13.60
C ALA A 297 9.69 -2.45 -13.66
N GLY A 298 9.61 -3.42 -12.74
CA GLY A 298 8.58 -4.46 -12.81
C GLY A 298 8.86 -5.47 -13.94
N PHE A 299 7.83 -5.93 -14.66
CA PHE A 299 7.94 -6.97 -15.69
C PHE A 299 8.37 -8.35 -15.12
N HIS A 300 7.44 -9.02 -14.44
CA HIS A 300 7.67 -10.28 -13.71
C HIS A 300 6.80 -11.45 -14.18
N ASN A 301 6.22 -11.37 -15.38
CA ASN A 301 5.29 -12.37 -15.89
C ASN A 301 5.77 -13.09 -17.15
N TRP A 302 5.69 -14.41 -17.16
CA TRP A 302 6.20 -15.26 -18.24
C TRP A 302 5.41 -15.11 -19.55
N ILE A 303 4.09 -14.90 -19.49
CA ILE A 303 3.26 -14.72 -20.69
C ILE A 303 3.67 -13.42 -21.37
N ARG A 304 3.82 -12.34 -20.60
CA ARG A 304 4.32 -11.06 -21.12
C ARG A 304 5.72 -11.22 -21.70
N PHE A 305 6.62 -11.94 -21.02
CA PHE A 305 7.98 -12.16 -21.51
C PHE A 305 7.96 -12.87 -22.85
N TYR A 306 7.31 -14.03 -22.92
CA TYR A 306 7.17 -14.82 -24.15
C TYR A 306 6.61 -14.01 -25.31
N LEU A 307 5.52 -13.29 -25.10
CA LEU A 307 4.88 -12.48 -26.16
C LEU A 307 5.77 -11.34 -26.66
N GLN A 308 6.67 -10.80 -25.83
CA GLN A 308 7.59 -9.74 -26.21
C GLN A 308 8.87 -10.30 -26.85
N GLU A 309 9.38 -11.44 -26.37
CA GLU A 309 10.50 -12.16 -26.98
C GLU A 309 10.13 -12.62 -28.40
N LYS A 310 8.92 -13.17 -28.58
CA LYS A 310 8.39 -13.55 -29.91
C LYS A 310 8.29 -12.36 -30.88
N LYS A 311 8.17 -11.13 -30.37
CA LYS A 311 8.17 -9.89 -31.16
C LYS A 311 9.58 -9.34 -31.43
N GLY A 312 10.62 -9.98 -30.91
CA GLY A 312 12.01 -9.49 -30.96
C GLY A 312 12.26 -8.26 -30.10
N LEU A 313 11.38 -7.99 -29.11
CA LEU A 313 11.49 -6.84 -28.21
C LEU A 313 12.17 -7.20 -26.89
N VAL A 314 12.14 -8.47 -26.49
CA VAL A 314 12.90 -8.96 -25.34
C VAL A 314 14.06 -9.81 -25.84
N ASP A 315 15.22 -9.57 -25.25
CA ASP A 315 16.45 -10.31 -25.48
C ASP A 315 16.95 -10.88 -24.15
N TYR A 316 16.99 -12.20 -24.03
CA TYR A 316 17.31 -12.92 -22.80
C TYR A 316 18.82 -13.07 -22.66
N TYR A 317 19.42 -12.52 -21.59
CA TYR A 317 20.88 -12.47 -21.46
C TYR A 317 21.45 -13.65 -20.68
N SER A 318 20.77 -14.06 -19.60
CA SER A 318 21.19 -15.13 -18.69
C SER A 318 20.16 -15.36 -17.60
N HIS A 319 20.36 -16.41 -16.80
CA HIS A 319 19.67 -16.59 -15.53
C HIS A 319 20.68 -16.71 -14.37
N ASN A 320 20.29 -16.28 -13.18
CA ASN A 320 21.07 -16.46 -11.95
C ASN A 320 20.38 -17.42 -10.96
N TYR A 321 19.11 -17.71 -11.18
CA TYR A 321 18.31 -18.63 -10.37
C TYR A 321 17.41 -19.46 -11.29
N ASP A 322 17.34 -20.75 -10.99
CA ASP A 322 16.47 -21.73 -11.62
C ASP A 322 15.94 -22.61 -10.49
N GLY A 323 14.61 -22.75 -10.43
CA GLY A 323 13.94 -23.37 -9.31
C GLY A 323 14.20 -24.88 -9.24
N PRO A 324 14.01 -25.51 -8.07
CA PRO A 324 14.18 -26.96 -7.95
C PRO A 324 13.03 -27.79 -8.55
N TRP A 325 12.02 -27.16 -9.15
CA TRP A 325 10.85 -27.86 -9.70
C TRP A 325 11.19 -28.49 -11.04
N ASP A 326 10.71 -29.72 -11.28
CA ASP A 326 10.89 -30.43 -12.55
C ASP A 326 9.70 -30.24 -13.52
N SER A 327 8.77 -29.36 -13.15
CA SER A 327 7.51 -29.03 -13.82
C SER A 327 7.03 -27.64 -13.39
N TYR A 328 5.88 -27.20 -13.91
CA TYR A 328 5.36 -25.85 -13.69
C TYR A 328 4.31 -25.76 -12.57
N PRO A 329 4.15 -24.58 -11.94
CA PRO A 329 4.98 -23.39 -12.11
C PRO A 329 6.40 -23.55 -11.55
N ASP A 330 7.37 -23.10 -12.33
CA ASP A 330 8.78 -22.99 -11.92
C ASP A 330 9.13 -21.53 -11.63
N VAL A 331 10.32 -21.24 -11.09
CA VAL A 331 10.78 -19.88 -10.78
C VAL A 331 12.14 -19.63 -11.43
N LEU A 332 12.19 -18.66 -12.34
CA LEU A 332 13.43 -18.26 -13.01
C LEU A 332 13.79 -16.83 -12.63
N GLY A 333 15.06 -16.62 -12.25
CA GLY A 333 15.65 -15.29 -12.07
C GLY A 333 16.49 -14.93 -13.30
N MET A 334 16.03 -13.96 -14.09
CA MET A 334 16.55 -13.67 -15.43
C MET A 334 17.18 -12.27 -15.52
N GLN A 335 18.20 -12.16 -16.37
CA GLN A 335 18.71 -10.92 -16.94
C GLN A 335 18.14 -10.78 -18.34
N PHE A 336 17.66 -9.60 -18.71
CA PHE A 336 17.18 -9.38 -20.07
C PHE A 336 17.21 -7.91 -20.46
N ASN A 337 17.25 -7.67 -21.76
CA ASN A 337 16.97 -6.38 -22.35
C ASN A 337 15.52 -6.36 -22.86
N TRP A 338 14.82 -5.26 -22.64
CA TRP A 338 13.50 -5.02 -23.24
C TRP A 338 13.51 -3.70 -24.02
N ASP A 339 13.52 -3.82 -25.34
CA ASP A 339 13.57 -2.74 -26.32
C ASP A 339 14.58 -1.63 -25.98
N GLY A 340 15.82 -2.04 -25.74
CA GLY A 340 16.96 -1.18 -25.43
C GLY A 340 17.18 -0.94 -23.92
N PHE A 341 16.29 -1.39 -23.05
CA PHE A 341 16.39 -1.17 -21.60
C PHE A 341 16.78 -2.45 -20.85
N TYR A 342 17.89 -2.38 -20.11
CA TYR A 342 18.38 -3.51 -19.33
C TYR A 342 17.60 -3.70 -18.03
N LYS A 343 17.33 -4.97 -17.69
CA LYS A 343 16.89 -5.42 -16.38
C LYS A 343 17.94 -6.34 -15.75
N GLU A 344 18.51 -5.88 -14.63
CA GLU A 344 19.58 -6.58 -13.92
C GLU A 344 19.14 -7.94 -13.36
N VAL A 345 18.02 -7.97 -12.64
CA VAL A 345 17.40 -9.22 -12.19
C VAL A 345 15.89 -9.06 -12.22
N GLY A 346 15.22 -9.95 -12.94
CA GLY A 346 13.79 -10.13 -12.98
C GLY A 346 13.41 -11.57 -12.70
N SER A 347 12.75 -11.80 -11.58
CA SER A 347 12.21 -13.10 -11.24
C SER A 347 10.77 -13.25 -11.72
N ALA A 348 10.43 -14.41 -12.27
CA ALA A 348 9.09 -14.72 -12.71
C ALA A 348 8.72 -16.15 -12.34
N PHE A 349 7.44 -16.39 -12.10
CA PHE A 349 6.92 -17.74 -12.22
C PHE A 349 6.81 -18.10 -13.70
N ILE A 350 7.26 -19.30 -14.08
CA ILE A 350 7.18 -19.81 -15.45
C ILE A 350 6.08 -20.87 -15.50
N GLY A 351 5.13 -20.71 -16.42
CA GLY A 351 4.08 -21.70 -16.69
C GLY A 351 2.90 -21.69 -15.70
N SER A 352 2.87 -20.78 -14.72
CA SER A 352 1.68 -20.50 -13.90
C SER A 352 0.52 -19.96 -14.73
N SER A 353 -0.72 -20.21 -14.28
CA SER A 353 -1.86 -19.47 -14.82
C SER A 353 -1.92 -18.02 -14.30
N PRO A 354 -2.57 -17.09 -15.03
CA PRO A 354 -2.73 -15.71 -14.56
C PRO A 354 -3.39 -15.60 -13.18
N GLU A 355 -4.43 -16.41 -12.92
CA GLU A 355 -5.13 -16.44 -11.64
C GLU A 355 -4.26 -16.92 -10.49
N PHE A 356 -3.31 -17.82 -10.74
CA PHE A 356 -2.39 -18.33 -9.71
C PHE A 356 -1.43 -17.26 -9.23
N GLU A 357 -0.75 -16.57 -10.16
CA GLU A 357 0.16 -15.46 -9.80
C GLU A 357 -0.61 -14.32 -9.12
N PHE A 358 -1.76 -13.95 -9.68
CA PHE A 358 -2.62 -12.90 -9.13
C PHE A 358 -3.11 -13.26 -7.71
N ALA A 359 -3.47 -14.52 -7.47
CA ALA A 359 -3.90 -15.00 -6.16
C ALA A 359 -2.77 -14.95 -5.13
N LEU A 360 -1.58 -15.47 -5.44
CA LEU A 360 -0.47 -15.49 -4.50
C LEU A 360 0.04 -14.09 -4.16
N TYR A 361 0.12 -13.20 -5.14
CA TYR A 361 0.51 -11.81 -4.91
C TYR A 361 -0.53 -11.07 -4.06
N SER A 362 -1.83 -11.28 -4.32
CA SER A 362 -2.91 -10.71 -3.51
C SER A 362 -2.89 -11.24 -2.08
N LEU A 363 -2.75 -12.56 -1.90
CA LEU A 363 -2.62 -13.20 -0.58
C LEU A 363 -1.48 -12.58 0.23
N CYS A 364 -0.30 -12.46 -0.37
CA CYS A 364 0.87 -11.92 0.29
C CYS A 364 0.77 -10.43 0.57
N PHE A 365 0.17 -9.66 -0.34
CA PHE A 365 -0.09 -8.24 -0.11
C PHE A 365 -1.04 -8.00 1.06
N ILE A 366 -2.15 -8.76 1.12
CA ILE A 366 -3.15 -8.66 2.18
C ILE A 366 -2.59 -9.15 3.53
N SER A 367 -1.78 -10.22 3.51
CA SER A 367 -1.30 -10.87 4.73
C SER A 367 -0.02 -10.27 5.29
N ARG A 368 0.86 -9.74 4.42
CA ARG A 368 2.22 -9.27 4.73
C ARG A 368 2.56 -8.02 3.89
N PRO A 369 1.78 -6.93 3.98
CA PRO A 369 2.01 -5.73 3.17
C PRO A 369 3.41 -5.18 3.40
N GLY A 370 4.20 -5.03 2.33
CA GLY A 370 5.56 -4.48 2.41
C GLY A 370 6.61 -5.45 2.97
N ARG A 371 6.26 -6.69 3.33
CA ARG A 371 7.17 -7.68 3.95
C ARG A 371 7.28 -8.94 3.09
N VAL A 372 8.37 -9.67 3.27
CA VAL A 372 8.54 -10.99 2.65
C VAL A 372 7.47 -11.93 3.18
N CYS A 373 6.77 -12.57 2.25
CA CYS A 373 5.73 -13.55 2.48
C CYS A 373 6.26 -14.94 2.11
N HIS A 374 6.42 -15.80 3.12
CA HIS A 374 6.92 -17.16 2.92
C HIS A 374 5.76 -18.13 2.69
N LEU A 375 5.85 -18.89 1.59
CA LEU A 375 4.86 -19.82 1.07
C LEU A 375 5.50 -21.20 0.84
N SER A 376 4.67 -22.19 0.51
CA SER A 376 5.10 -23.52 0.06
C SER A 376 4.36 -23.87 -1.22
N LEU A 377 5.09 -24.30 -2.26
CA LEU A 377 4.52 -24.72 -3.54
C LEU A 377 5.05 -26.11 -3.91
N GLY A 378 4.19 -27.12 -3.88
CA GLY A 378 4.59 -28.49 -4.20
C GLY A 378 5.62 -29.06 -3.21
N GLY A 379 5.61 -28.60 -1.97
CA GLY A 379 6.56 -28.97 -0.91
C GLY A 379 7.87 -28.17 -0.89
N TYR A 380 8.06 -27.23 -1.82
CA TYR A 380 9.26 -26.39 -1.87
C TYR A 380 8.98 -25.01 -1.28
N PRO A 381 9.92 -24.46 -0.47
CA PRO A 381 9.76 -23.12 0.09
C PRO A 381 9.88 -22.06 -1.00
N VAL A 382 8.95 -21.11 -0.99
CA VAL A 382 8.95 -19.95 -1.89
C VAL A 382 8.77 -18.69 -1.06
N ALA A 383 9.36 -17.59 -1.51
CA ALA A 383 9.15 -16.28 -0.91
C ALA A 383 8.61 -15.32 -1.98
N ILE A 384 7.66 -14.48 -1.59
CA ILE A 384 7.13 -13.40 -2.42
C ILE A 384 7.35 -12.09 -1.67
N GLN A 385 7.91 -11.10 -2.35
CA GLN A 385 8.00 -9.74 -1.82
C GLN A 385 6.90 -8.91 -2.46
N THR A 386 6.14 -8.18 -1.64
CA THR A 386 5.20 -7.16 -2.13
C THR A 386 5.58 -5.80 -1.54
N TYR A 387 5.30 -4.72 -2.25
CA TYR A 387 5.42 -3.37 -1.72
C TYR A 387 4.11 -2.62 -1.88
N THR A 388 3.82 -1.76 -0.92
CA THR A 388 2.62 -0.93 -0.88
C THR A 388 2.90 0.44 -1.48
N TRP A 389 1.93 0.97 -2.23
CA TRP A 389 1.88 2.38 -2.52
C TRP A 389 1.05 3.09 -1.44
N ASP A 390 1.68 3.95 -0.65
CA ASP A 390 1.09 4.56 0.55
C ASP A 390 0.94 6.09 0.50
N LYS A 391 1.35 6.73 -0.61
CA LYS A 391 1.17 8.18 -0.78
C LYS A 391 -0.29 8.59 -0.92
N ILE A 392 -1.09 7.71 -1.51
CA ILE A 392 -2.55 7.85 -1.61
C ILE A 392 -3.20 6.53 -1.25
N THR A 393 -4.43 6.60 -0.76
CA THR A 393 -5.24 5.44 -0.36
C THR A 393 -6.57 5.43 -1.11
N TYR A 394 -7.28 4.30 -1.08
CA TYR A 394 -8.66 4.18 -1.55
C TYR A 394 -9.56 3.58 -0.47
N GLY A 395 -10.86 3.86 -0.58
CA GLY A 395 -11.86 3.43 0.39
C GLY A 395 -11.47 3.85 1.82
N ASN A 396 -11.54 2.89 2.74
CA ASN A 396 -11.25 3.07 4.17
C ASN A 396 -9.75 3.07 4.49
N GLY A 397 -8.94 3.80 3.71
CA GLY A 397 -7.49 3.89 3.92
C GLY A 397 -6.68 2.70 3.39
N LYS A 398 -7.26 1.87 2.51
CA LYS A 398 -6.57 0.75 1.87
C LYS A 398 -5.48 1.27 0.91
N LYS A 399 -4.40 0.50 0.78
CA LYS A 399 -3.23 0.84 -0.03
C LYS A 399 -3.25 0.04 -1.33
N TYR A 400 -2.69 0.63 -2.39
CA TYR A 400 -2.52 -0.05 -3.67
C TYR A 400 -1.28 -0.96 -3.62
N ILE A 401 -1.28 -2.01 -4.44
CA ILE A 401 -0.05 -2.79 -4.65
C ILE A 401 0.88 -2.03 -5.59
N ALA A 402 2.10 -1.76 -5.12
CA ALA A 402 3.12 -1.10 -5.90
C ALA A 402 3.90 -2.13 -6.73
N THR A 403 4.41 -3.17 -6.09
CA THR A 403 5.10 -4.24 -6.81
C THR A 403 4.93 -5.55 -6.08
N ALA A 404 5.07 -6.64 -6.83
CA ALA A 404 5.04 -8.00 -6.36
C ALA A 404 5.93 -8.83 -7.25
N TYR A 405 6.77 -9.67 -6.65
CA TYR A 405 7.58 -10.64 -7.39
C TYR A 405 7.96 -11.79 -6.49
N VAL A 406 8.20 -12.96 -7.10
CA VAL A 406 8.77 -14.12 -6.42
C VAL A 406 10.26 -13.88 -6.17
N VAL A 407 10.77 -14.21 -4.99
CA VAL A 407 12.17 -13.98 -4.65
C VAL A 407 13.02 -15.10 -5.24
N SER A 408 14.00 -14.74 -6.09
CA SER A 408 14.89 -15.67 -6.78
C SER A 408 16.29 -15.68 -6.17
N SER A 409 16.37 -15.76 -4.84
CA SER A 409 17.64 -15.84 -4.10
C SER A 409 17.60 -16.99 -3.10
N THR A 410 18.68 -17.76 -3.05
CA THR A 410 18.96 -18.69 -1.95
C THR A 410 19.37 -17.85 -0.74
N ASN A 411 18.48 -17.64 0.23
CA ASN A 411 18.92 -17.26 1.57
C ASN A 411 19.51 -18.47 2.28
#